data_AF-A0A1Q3TF63-F1
#
_entry.id   AF-A0A1Q3TF63-F1
#
_cell.length_a   1.000
_cell.length_b   1.000
_cell.length_c   1.000
_cell.angle_alpha   90.00
_cell.angle_beta   90.00
_cell.angle_gamma   90.00
#
_symmetry.space_group_name_H-M   'P 1'
#
loop_
_entity.id
_entity.type
_entity.pdbx_description
1 polymer ?
#
loop_
_entity_poly.entity_id
_entity_poly.type
_entity_poly.pdbx_seq_one_letter_code
_entity_poly.pdbx_strand_id
1 'polypeptide(L)'
;MKPIPILIALIASTLLFSCKKGDIGPQGPEGPQGPQGPQGPQGPQGIAGNANVTQYTYGAQNFASVSFATLSITTTKDTMDKSAWFVYLYYGTLDRWYFLPGPGVGGSTQYRVSMSYVTNKVTIYIDKIGAGENYAQAKVIRIYTSSQQTGGRSAPGPALPQDLDFTNYEAVRNYYQLP
;
A
#
# COMPACT_ATOMS: atom_id res chain seq x y z
N MET A 1 -68.93 0.17 84.43
CA MET A 1 -69.62 0.81 83.28
C MET A 1 -68.57 1.37 82.32
N LYS A 2 -68.89 1.62 81.03
CA LYS A 2 -68.05 2.38 80.06
C LYS A 2 -68.23 3.92 80.29
N PRO A 3 -67.45 4.89 79.73
CA PRO A 3 -66.37 4.88 78.69
C PRO A 3 -64.99 5.37 79.27
N ILE A 4 -63.82 5.64 78.61
CA ILE A 4 -63.36 5.93 77.21
C ILE A 4 -63.49 7.43 76.80
N PRO A 5 -62.54 8.14 76.10
CA PRO A 5 -61.07 8.02 75.91
C PRO A 5 -60.25 9.39 75.73
N ILE A 6 -59.01 9.35 75.16
CA ILE A 6 -58.41 10.29 74.12
C ILE A 6 -57.31 11.40 74.39
N LEU A 7 -56.18 11.32 73.62
CA LEU A 7 -55.20 12.31 73.01
C LEU A 7 -54.13 13.24 73.71
N ILE A 8 -52.94 13.29 73.05
CA ILE A 8 -51.95 14.40 72.81
C ILE A 8 -51.16 15.01 74.02
N ALA A 9 -49.82 15.19 74.09
CA ALA A 9 -48.65 15.47 73.18
C ALA A 9 -48.35 17.00 72.97
N LEU A 10 -47.13 17.52 72.74
CA LEU A 10 -45.75 17.02 72.47
C LEU A 10 -44.67 18.05 72.98
N ILE A 11 -43.47 18.15 72.36
CA ILE A 11 -42.36 19.17 72.54
C ILE A 11 -41.49 18.97 73.81
N ALA A 12 -40.15 18.95 73.90
CA ALA A 12 -38.93 19.04 73.06
C ALA A 12 -37.93 20.06 73.69
N SER A 13 -36.65 19.70 73.87
CA SER A 13 -35.74 20.43 74.79
C SER A 13 -34.31 20.64 74.27
N THR A 14 -33.81 21.87 74.44
CA THR A 14 -32.42 22.30 74.75
C THR A 14 -31.20 21.57 74.15
N LEU A 15 -30.26 22.33 73.56
CA LEU A 15 -28.99 22.71 74.22
C LEU A 15 -28.15 23.69 73.38
N LEU A 16 -27.25 24.44 74.03
CA LEU A 16 -26.29 25.36 73.41
C LEU A 16 -24.91 24.68 73.34
N PHE A 17 -24.18 24.85 72.23
CA PHE A 17 -22.78 24.42 72.13
C PHE A 17 -21.86 25.50 71.52
N SER A 18 -20.67 25.62 72.08
CA SER A 18 -19.65 26.60 71.69
C SER A 18 -18.82 26.08 70.51
N CYS A 19 -19.00 26.67 69.33
CA CYS A 19 -18.11 26.41 68.19
C CYS A 19 -16.77 27.11 68.39
N LYS A 20 -15.77 26.39 68.92
CA LYS A 20 -14.37 26.75 68.65
C LYS A 20 -14.10 26.61 67.16
N LYS A 21 -13.46 27.62 66.57
CA LYS A 21 -12.95 27.56 65.20
C LYS A 21 -11.86 26.48 65.15
N GLY A 22 -12.14 25.36 64.47
CA GLY A 22 -11.17 24.29 64.30
C GLY A 22 -9.98 24.73 63.46
N ASP A 23 -8.80 24.20 63.78
CA ASP A 23 -7.58 24.44 63.03
C ASP A 23 -7.69 23.87 61.60
N ILE A 24 -6.95 24.47 60.67
CA ILE A 24 -6.93 24.02 59.27
C ILE A 24 -6.25 22.64 59.24
N GLY A 25 -6.95 21.64 58.71
CA GLY A 25 -6.43 20.27 58.60
C GLY A 25 -5.16 20.21 57.74
N PRO A 26 -4.31 19.18 57.94
CA PRO A 26 -3.07 19.04 57.18
C PRO A 26 -3.37 18.93 55.68
N GLN A 27 -2.46 19.49 54.86
CA GLN A 27 -2.53 19.35 53.41
C GLN A 27 -2.54 17.85 53.02
N GLY A 28 -3.42 17.49 52.09
CA GLY A 28 -3.52 16.12 51.60
C GLY A 28 -2.22 15.64 50.92
N PRO A 29 -1.99 14.32 50.85
CA PRO A 29 -0.83 13.77 50.17
C PRO A 29 -0.80 14.17 48.69
N GLU A 30 0.40 14.20 48.11
CA GLU A 30 0.58 14.41 46.68
C GLU A 30 -0.12 13.32 45.86
N GLY A 31 -0.66 13.70 44.70
CA GLY A 31 -1.35 12.76 43.81
C GLY A 31 -0.39 11.72 43.23
N PRO A 32 -0.88 10.51 42.87
CA PRO A 32 -0.05 9.52 42.20
C PRO A 32 0.45 10.04 40.86
N GLN A 33 1.68 9.66 40.49
CA GLN A 33 2.25 9.96 39.18
C GLN A 33 1.33 9.44 38.06
N GLY A 34 1.11 10.27 37.03
CA GLY A 34 0.30 9.90 35.87
C GLY A 34 0.84 8.69 35.11
N PRO A 35 -0.01 7.94 34.38
CA PRO A 35 0.40 6.78 33.62
C PRO A 35 1.42 7.15 32.52
N GLN A 36 2.29 6.20 32.18
CA GLN A 36 3.19 6.34 31.05
C GLN A 36 2.41 6.56 29.74
N GLY A 37 2.87 7.48 28.91
CA GLY A 37 2.26 7.75 27.60
C GLY A 37 2.33 6.55 26.64
N PRO A 38 1.46 6.51 25.62
CA PRO A 38 1.46 5.43 24.64
C PRO A 38 2.79 5.36 23.86
N GLN A 39 3.13 4.15 23.40
CA GLN A 39 4.26 3.96 22.49
C GLN A 39 4.04 4.77 21.19
N GLY A 40 5.11 5.40 20.69
CA GLY A 40 5.07 6.12 19.42
C GLY A 40 4.80 5.20 18.21
N PRO A 41 4.38 5.77 17.07
CA PRO A 41 4.14 4.99 15.85
C PRO A 41 5.41 4.27 15.37
N GLN A 42 5.23 3.14 14.69
CA GLN A 42 6.32 2.43 14.03
C GLN A 42 6.95 3.34 12.95
N GLY A 43 8.29 3.31 12.85
CA GLY A 43 9.01 4.02 11.79
C GLY A 43 8.69 3.46 10.38
N PRO A 44 9.00 4.23 9.32
CA PRO A 44 8.78 3.80 7.94
C PRO A 44 9.56 2.52 7.62
N GLN A 45 9.02 1.71 6.70
CA GLN A 45 9.70 0.52 6.22
C GLN A 45 10.97 0.90 5.45
N GLY A 46 12.06 0.14 5.66
CA GLY A 46 13.30 0.32 4.92
C GLY A 46 13.14 0.01 3.42
N ILE A 47 13.87 0.74 2.58
CA ILE A 47 13.86 0.56 1.11
C ILE A 47 14.19 -0.90 0.77
N ALA A 48 13.38 -1.54 -0.07
CA ALA A 48 13.63 -2.91 -0.50
C ALA A 48 14.91 -2.99 -1.35
N GLY A 49 15.84 -3.87 -0.97
CA GLY A 49 17.11 -4.04 -1.68
C GLY A 49 16.91 -4.49 -3.14
N ASN A 50 17.58 -3.83 -4.08
CA ASN A 50 17.41 -4.04 -5.51
C ASN A 50 17.90 -5.40 -6.06
N ALA A 51 18.48 -6.26 -5.22
CA ALA A 51 19.09 -7.54 -5.61
C ALA A 51 18.13 -8.55 -6.28
N ASN A 52 16.81 -8.40 -6.10
CA ASN A 52 15.79 -9.21 -6.77
C ASN A 52 15.15 -8.53 -8.01
N VAL A 53 15.56 -7.30 -8.33
CA VAL A 53 15.00 -6.50 -9.44
C VAL A 53 15.89 -6.57 -10.67
N THR A 54 15.29 -6.55 -11.86
CA THR A 54 16.05 -6.49 -13.12
C THR A 54 15.25 -5.75 -14.18
N GLN A 55 15.90 -4.77 -14.80
CA GLN A 55 15.36 -4.04 -15.94
C GLN A 55 15.90 -4.62 -17.25
N TYR A 56 14.99 -4.92 -18.17
CA TYR A 56 15.30 -5.27 -19.56
C TYR A 56 14.86 -4.11 -20.46
N THR A 57 15.73 -3.71 -21.39
CA THR A 57 15.51 -2.59 -22.30
C THR A 57 15.44 -3.09 -23.74
N TYR A 58 14.44 -2.60 -24.49
CA TYR A 58 14.21 -2.90 -25.90
C TYR A 58 14.02 -1.62 -26.70
N GLY A 59 14.36 -1.66 -28.00
CA GLY A 59 14.16 -0.55 -28.91
C GLY A 59 12.69 -0.28 -29.27
N ALA A 60 12.48 0.51 -30.31
CA ALA A 60 11.16 0.99 -30.72
C ALA A 60 10.16 -0.14 -31.03
N GLN A 61 8.89 0.10 -30.70
CA GLN A 61 7.75 -0.80 -30.90
C GLN A 61 6.67 -0.07 -31.73
N ASN A 62 6.59 -0.38 -33.02
CA ASN A 62 5.72 0.31 -33.97
C ASN A 62 4.33 -0.36 -34.12
N PHE A 63 3.46 -0.17 -33.14
CA PHE A 63 2.10 -0.72 -33.16
C PHE A 63 1.14 0.00 -34.13
N ALA A 64 1.57 1.10 -34.76
CA ALA A 64 0.86 1.67 -35.89
C ALA A 64 0.96 0.80 -37.16
N SER A 65 1.95 -0.11 -37.23
CA SER A 65 2.18 -1.00 -38.38
C SER A 65 2.05 -2.50 -38.07
N VAL A 66 2.05 -2.93 -36.80
CA VAL A 66 1.85 -4.34 -36.42
C VAL A 66 0.82 -4.52 -35.31
N SER A 67 0.02 -5.59 -35.37
CA SER A 67 -1.01 -5.91 -34.37
C SER A 67 -0.47 -6.43 -33.03
N PHE A 68 0.76 -6.96 -33.03
CA PHE A 68 1.44 -7.45 -31.84
C PHE A 68 2.96 -7.24 -31.95
N ALA A 69 3.65 -7.30 -30.82
CA ALA A 69 5.10 -7.36 -30.71
C ALA A 69 5.51 -8.41 -29.66
N THR A 70 6.81 -8.77 -29.61
CA THR A 70 7.32 -9.69 -28.58
C THR A 70 8.63 -9.22 -27.98
N LEU A 71 8.75 -9.34 -26.65
CA LEU A 71 9.95 -9.06 -25.88
C LEU A 71 10.46 -10.39 -25.29
N SER A 72 11.68 -10.78 -25.64
CA SER A 72 12.28 -12.06 -25.21
C SER A 72 13.27 -11.86 -24.06
N ILE A 73 13.27 -12.79 -23.11
CA ILE A 73 14.15 -12.79 -21.92
C ILE A 73 14.67 -14.21 -21.66
N THR A 74 15.99 -14.41 -21.71
CA THR A 74 16.62 -15.69 -21.35
C THR A 74 16.65 -15.84 -19.83
N THR A 75 15.89 -16.79 -19.28
CA THR A 75 15.81 -17.06 -17.84
C THR A 75 15.14 -18.41 -17.57
N THR A 76 15.09 -18.88 -16.31
CA THR A 76 14.49 -20.18 -15.98
C THR A 76 12.97 -20.09 -15.81
N LYS A 77 12.26 -21.22 -15.92
CA LYS A 77 10.81 -21.27 -15.63
C LYS A 77 10.50 -20.90 -14.18
N ASP A 78 11.34 -21.33 -13.23
CA ASP A 78 11.22 -20.94 -11.82
C ASP A 78 11.27 -19.41 -11.66
N THR A 79 12.17 -18.74 -12.38
CA THR A 79 12.27 -17.28 -12.41
C THR A 79 11.11 -16.61 -13.14
N MET A 80 10.49 -17.25 -14.15
CA MET A 80 9.22 -16.77 -14.72
C MET A 80 8.10 -16.81 -13.70
N ASP A 81 7.90 -17.98 -13.09
CA ASP A 81 6.74 -18.27 -12.25
C ASP A 81 6.80 -17.58 -10.88
N LYS A 82 8.00 -17.24 -10.38
CA LYS A 82 8.23 -16.54 -9.10
C LYS A 82 8.69 -15.09 -9.26
N SER A 83 8.31 -14.43 -10.35
CA SER A 83 8.53 -12.98 -10.49
C SER A 83 7.24 -12.25 -10.84
N ALA A 84 7.12 -11.02 -10.32
CA ALA A 84 6.21 -10.03 -10.89
C ALA A 84 6.86 -9.41 -12.15
N TRP A 85 6.06 -9.18 -13.19
CA TRP A 85 6.50 -8.69 -14.49
C TRP A 85 5.71 -7.44 -14.88
N PHE A 86 6.38 -6.29 -14.92
CA PHE A 86 5.81 -5.00 -15.28
C PHE A 86 6.35 -4.55 -16.64
N VAL A 87 5.48 -4.12 -17.55
CA VAL A 87 5.83 -3.78 -18.93
C VAL A 87 5.47 -2.31 -19.18
N TYR A 88 6.41 -1.56 -19.74
CA TYR A 88 6.25 -0.13 -20.02
C TYR A 88 6.66 0.19 -21.46
N LEU A 89 5.89 1.05 -22.13
CA LEU A 89 6.22 1.59 -23.45
C LEU A 89 6.46 3.11 -23.36
N TYR A 90 7.52 3.60 -24.00
CA TYR A 90 7.90 5.02 -23.98
C TYR A 90 7.42 5.74 -25.25
N TYR A 91 6.52 6.72 -25.10
CA TYR A 91 6.02 7.54 -26.19
C TYR A 91 6.76 8.88 -26.25
N GLY A 92 7.85 8.91 -27.03
CA GLY A 92 8.78 10.03 -27.08
C GLY A 92 8.19 11.38 -27.51
N THR A 93 7.06 11.39 -28.22
CA THR A 93 6.38 12.64 -28.62
C THR A 93 5.76 13.40 -27.44
N LEU A 94 5.52 12.74 -26.30
CA LEU A 94 4.95 13.35 -25.09
C LEU A 94 5.84 13.12 -23.84
N ASP A 95 7.07 12.66 -24.02
CA ASP A 95 8.01 12.26 -22.95
C ASP A 95 7.32 11.45 -21.84
N ARG A 96 6.68 10.34 -22.22
CA ARG A 96 5.77 9.61 -21.32
C ARG A 96 5.87 8.10 -21.42
N TRP A 97 5.92 7.47 -20.26
CA TRP A 97 5.78 6.03 -20.10
C TRP A 97 4.30 5.63 -19.95
N TYR A 98 3.93 4.56 -20.64
CA TYR A 98 2.61 3.91 -20.57
C TYR A 98 2.78 2.52 -19.97
N PHE A 99 1.99 2.19 -18.95
CA PHE A 99 1.99 0.88 -18.30
C PHE A 99 1.08 -0.12 -19.02
N LEU A 100 1.53 -1.37 -19.14
CA LEU A 100 0.80 -2.45 -19.81
C LEU A 100 0.48 -3.60 -18.84
N PRO A 101 -0.75 -4.15 -18.86
CA PRO A 101 -1.83 -3.88 -19.81
C PRO A 101 -2.57 -2.57 -19.48
N GLY A 102 -2.94 -1.80 -20.50
CA GLY A 102 -3.52 -0.48 -20.30
C GLY A 102 -3.87 0.24 -21.61
N PRO A 103 -4.54 1.40 -21.53
CA PRO A 103 -4.73 2.27 -22.68
C PRO A 103 -3.39 2.84 -23.17
N GLY A 104 -3.26 2.99 -24.49
CA GLY A 104 -2.20 3.75 -25.15
C GLY A 104 -2.47 5.25 -25.17
N VAL A 105 -1.83 5.96 -26.10
CA VAL A 105 -1.95 7.42 -26.20
C VAL A 105 -3.39 7.83 -26.51
N GLY A 106 -3.96 8.71 -25.69
CA GLY A 106 -5.34 9.19 -25.83
C GLY A 106 -6.44 8.16 -25.54
N GLY A 107 -6.11 6.93 -25.17
CA GLY A 107 -7.09 5.87 -24.87
C GLY A 107 -7.69 5.16 -26.08
N SER A 108 -7.40 5.60 -27.31
CA SER A 108 -7.95 5.02 -28.55
C SER A 108 -7.44 3.62 -28.91
N THR A 109 -6.38 3.16 -28.24
CA THR A 109 -5.83 1.81 -28.35
C THR A 109 -5.78 1.17 -26.98
N GLN A 110 -6.30 -0.05 -26.83
CA GLN A 110 -6.12 -0.88 -25.64
C GLN A 110 -4.99 -1.89 -25.88
N TYR A 111 -3.99 -1.88 -25.01
CA TYR A 111 -2.91 -2.86 -25.00
C TYR A 111 -3.21 -4.01 -24.03
N ARG A 112 -2.85 -5.22 -24.46
CA ARG A 112 -2.86 -6.45 -23.68
C ARG A 112 -1.44 -7.00 -23.65
N VAL A 113 -1.13 -7.78 -22.62
CA VAL A 113 0.13 -8.51 -22.52
C VAL A 113 -0.17 -9.94 -22.10
N SER A 114 0.55 -10.89 -22.68
CA SER A 114 0.54 -12.30 -22.29
C SER A 114 1.98 -12.85 -22.27
N MET A 115 2.20 -14.04 -21.70
CA MET A 115 3.55 -14.59 -21.51
C MET A 115 3.59 -16.09 -21.78
N SER A 116 4.66 -16.56 -22.42
CA SER A 116 4.97 -17.98 -22.61
C SER A 116 6.40 -18.32 -22.18
N TYR A 117 6.67 -19.61 -21.96
CA TYR A 117 8.02 -20.14 -21.70
C TYR A 117 8.34 -21.24 -22.70
N VAL A 118 9.46 -21.12 -23.41
CA VAL A 118 9.99 -22.16 -24.29
C VAL A 118 11.52 -22.17 -24.14
N THR A 119 12.11 -23.32 -23.81
CA THR A 119 13.56 -23.58 -23.82
C THR A 119 14.41 -22.45 -23.21
N ASN A 120 14.25 -22.21 -21.91
CA ASN A 120 14.97 -21.19 -21.13
C ASN A 120 14.77 -19.74 -21.62
N LYS A 121 13.67 -19.49 -22.34
CA LYS A 121 13.27 -18.17 -22.81
C LYS A 121 11.82 -17.87 -22.44
N VAL A 122 11.64 -16.81 -21.66
CA VAL A 122 10.35 -16.14 -21.47
C VAL A 122 10.09 -15.28 -22.69
N THR A 123 8.89 -15.38 -23.26
CA THR A 123 8.42 -14.50 -24.34
C THR A 123 7.22 -13.72 -23.82
N ILE A 124 7.35 -12.41 -23.73
CA ILE A 124 6.27 -11.47 -23.40
C ILE A 124 5.67 -11.01 -24.74
N TYR A 125 4.38 -11.26 -24.96
CA TYR A 125 3.64 -10.77 -26.11
C TYR A 125 2.94 -9.48 -25.71
N ILE A 126 2.94 -8.49 -26.59
CA ILE A 126 2.17 -7.26 -26.46
C ILE A 126 1.19 -7.22 -27.63
N ASP A 127 -0.10 -7.28 -27.36
CA ASP A 127 -1.18 -7.29 -28.36
C ASP A 127 -1.98 -5.98 -28.28
N LYS A 128 -2.48 -5.47 -29.41
CA LYS A 128 -3.29 -4.23 -29.45
C LYS A 128 -4.72 -4.45 -29.95
N ILE A 129 -5.64 -3.63 -29.46
CA ILE A 129 -6.96 -3.40 -30.07
C ILE A 129 -7.11 -1.90 -30.27
N GLY A 130 -7.11 -1.45 -31.53
CA GLY A 130 -7.12 -0.02 -31.90
C GLY A 130 -6.07 0.33 -32.96
N ALA A 131 -5.93 1.62 -33.26
CA ALA A 131 -5.02 2.12 -34.30
C ALA A 131 -3.55 1.82 -33.98
N GLY A 132 -3.16 1.90 -32.71
CA GLY A 132 -1.81 1.66 -32.22
C GLY A 132 -0.84 2.81 -32.51
N GLU A 133 0.11 3.00 -31.61
CA GLU A 133 1.08 4.09 -31.68
C GLU A 133 2.50 3.56 -31.85
N ASN A 134 3.41 4.44 -32.29
CA ASN A 134 4.83 4.12 -32.35
C ASN A 134 5.53 4.58 -31.06
N TYR A 135 6.06 3.63 -30.30
CA TYR A 135 6.78 3.87 -29.05
C TYR A 135 8.28 3.74 -29.30
N ALA A 136 9.09 4.66 -28.78
CA ALA A 136 10.52 4.74 -29.07
C ALA A 136 11.36 3.70 -28.30
N GLN A 137 10.82 3.18 -27.19
CA GLN A 137 11.47 2.20 -26.32
C GLN A 137 10.41 1.32 -25.64
N ALA A 138 10.79 0.10 -25.26
CA ALA A 138 10.06 -0.66 -24.23
C ALA A 138 11.01 -1.03 -23.09
N LYS A 139 10.50 -0.99 -21.85
CA LYS A 139 11.21 -1.50 -20.67
C LYS A 139 10.35 -2.56 -19.98
N VAL A 140 11.00 -3.61 -19.46
CA VAL A 140 10.36 -4.64 -18.62
C VAL A 140 11.08 -4.66 -17.29
N ILE A 141 10.34 -4.50 -16.20
CA ILE A 141 10.85 -4.67 -14.84
C ILE A 141 10.40 -6.04 -14.32
N ARG A 142 11.36 -6.89 -14.00
CA ARG A 142 11.16 -8.16 -13.30
C ARG A 142 11.52 -7.97 -11.84
N ILE A 143 10.65 -8.42 -10.93
CA ILE A 143 10.94 -8.46 -9.49
C ILE A 143 10.72 -9.89 -9.00
N TYR A 144 11.78 -10.58 -8.59
CA TYR A 144 11.69 -11.96 -8.11
C TYR A 144 11.12 -11.98 -6.67
N THR A 145 9.95 -12.56 -6.51
CA THR A 145 9.15 -12.58 -5.26
C THR A 145 9.35 -13.85 -4.44
N SER A 146 10.05 -14.86 -4.97
CA SER A 146 10.23 -16.24 -4.44
C SER A 146 8.95 -17.09 -4.29
N SER A 147 7.80 -16.45 -4.09
CA SER A 147 6.46 -17.04 -4.13
C SER A 147 5.92 -17.09 -5.57
N GLN A 148 5.24 -18.18 -5.91
CA GLN A 148 4.56 -18.37 -7.20
C GLN A 148 3.55 -17.24 -7.46
N GLN A 149 3.66 -16.59 -8.63
CA GLN A 149 2.80 -15.52 -9.10
C GLN A 149 1.84 -16.10 -10.15
N THR A 150 0.59 -16.37 -9.76
CA THR A 150 -0.42 -16.97 -10.64
C THR A 150 -0.63 -16.12 -11.90
N GLY A 151 -0.24 -16.65 -13.06
CA GLY A 151 -0.31 -15.94 -14.34
C GLY A 151 0.75 -14.84 -14.55
N GLY A 152 1.76 -14.73 -13.68
CA GLY A 152 2.85 -13.74 -13.76
C GLY A 152 2.42 -12.28 -13.55
N ARG A 153 1.20 -12.07 -13.05
CA ARG A 153 0.43 -10.80 -13.15
C ARG A 153 -0.30 -10.47 -11.86
N SER A 154 0.44 -10.28 -10.77
CA SER A 154 -0.13 -10.04 -9.44
C SER A 154 0.70 -9.05 -8.62
N ALA A 155 0.35 -7.77 -8.72
CA ALA A 155 0.56 -6.85 -7.62
C ALA A 155 -0.66 -6.90 -6.68
N PRO A 156 -0.51 -6.83 -5.34
CA PRO A 156 0.71 -7.03 -4.56
C PRO A 156 0.56 -8.18 -3.55
N GLY A 157 1.37 -9.23 -3.70
CA GLY A 157 1.70 -10.10 -2.56
C GLY A 157 2.59 -9.34 -1.54
N PRO A 158 2.81 -9.89 -0.33
CA PRO A 158 3.66 -9.25 0.69
C PRO A 158 5.15 -9.12 0.30
N ALA A 159 5.54 -9.61 -0.87
CA ALA A 159 6.88 -9.50 -1.45
C ALA A 159 7.10 -8.23 -2.30
N LEU A 160 6.09 -7.37 -2.45
CA LEU A 160 6.19 -6.08 -3.14
C LEU A 160 5.86 -4.92 -2.18
N PRO A 161 6.50 -3.73 -2.33
CA PRO A 161 6.08 -2.51 -1.65
C PRO A 161 4.60 -2.19 -1.95
N GLN A 162 3.88 -1.76 -0.91
CA GLN A 162 2.43 -1.50 -0.99
C GLN A 162 2.12 -0.03 -1.33
N ASP A 163 3.12 0.83 -1.16
CA ASP A 163 3.14 2.28 -1.36
C ASP A 163 3.70 2.71 -2.73
N LEU A 164 4.26 1.77 -3.49
CA LEU A 164 4.86 2.03 -4.80
C LEU A 164 3.83 1.91 -5.93
N ASP A 165 3.59 3.01 -6.65
CA ASP A 165 2.80 3.01 -7.88
C ASP A 165 3.56 2.33 -9.03
N PHE A 166 3.27 1.05 -9.25
CA PHE A 166 3.79 0.26 -10.36
C PHE A 166 3.27 0.66 -11.75
N THR A 167 2.27 1.55 -11.85
CA THR A 167 1.86 2.10 -13.15
C THR A 167 2.75 3.25 -13.60
N ASN A 168 3.44 3.90 -12.66
CA ASN A 168 4.39 4.98 -12.94
C ASN A 168 5.83 4.44 -13.02
N TYR A 169 6.34 4.30 -14.25
CA TYR A 169 7.71 3.85 -14.50
C TYR A 169 8.75 4.69 -13.74
N GLU A 170 8.59 6.01 -13.68
CA GLU A 170 9.55 6.91 -13.04
C GLU A 170 9.59 6.69 -11.52
N ALA A 171 8.44 6.41 -10.89
CA ALA A 171 8.37 6.03 -9.48
C ALA A 171 9.11 4.71 -9.23
N VAL A 172 8.87 3.68 -10.05
CA VAL A 172 9.55 2.37 -9.97
C VAL A 172 11.06 2.50 -10.22
N ARG A 173 11.47 3.31 -11.20
CA ARG A 173 12.88 3.56 -11.50
C ARG A 173 13.59 4.21 -10.33
N ASN A 174 12.99 5.25 -9.74
CA ASN A 174 13.56 6.00 -8.63
C ASN A 174 13.60 5.16 -7.34
N TYR A 175 12.55 4.39 -7.04
CA TYR A 175 12.49 3.52 -5.86
C TYR A 175 13.58 2.43 -5.88
N TYR A 176 13.75 1.75 -7.01
CA TYR A 176 14.74 0.66 -7.16
C TYR A 176 16.11 1.09 -7.69
N GLN A 177 16.33 2.39 -7.88
CA GLN A 177 17.60 2.98 -8.35
C GLN A 177 18.05 2.39 -9.71
N LEU A 178 17.11 2.29 -10.65
CA LEU A 178 17.30 1.72 -11.98
C LEU A 178 17.78 2.80 -13.00
N PRO A 179 18.43 2.40 -14.11
CA PRO A 179 18.86 3.32 -15.19
C PRO A 179 17.76 3.62 -16.24
#